data_AF-A0A6L8U8I0-F1
#
_entry.id   AF-A0A6L8U8I0-F1
#
_cell.length_a   1.000
_cell.length_b   1.000
_cell.length_c   1.000
_cell.angle_alpha   90.00
_cell.angle_beta   90.00
_cell.angle_gamma   90.00
#
_symmetry.space_group_name_H-M   'P 1'
#
loop_
_entity.id
_entity.type
_entity.pdbx_description
1 polymer ?
#
loop_
_entity_poly.entity_id
_entity_poly.type
_entity_poly.pdbx_seq_one_letter_code
_entity_poly.pdbx_strand_id
1 'polypeptide(L)'
;MMKKITVIILALTAFSLTTYPQAWRLARYEVFGGVTALQFFGDIGGYSNGTNFIGFKDINFLKTRPGLTGGVRLQVMKEVYVKASLISGVITQSDATSSNINRNFAFTTFINELSVMGEYYIIPESDQNYYYSIMQVRGGLRHFKQPWSLYVFLGAGGLYYHVTPRENLATSPHFSNKPSFAMVVPGGVGAKFAIFPKMSLGAELCLRYTTSNNIDGYNSVYGKYNDLYNSFHIKLNYKLAQNRRAGVKPPSRRRFIF
;
A
#
# COMPACT_ATOMS: atom_id res chain seq x y z
N MET A 1 -31.75 -45.09 12.61
CA MET A 1 -30.60 -44.70 13.46
C MET A 1 -29.31 -44.50 12.65
N MET A 2 -28.98 -45.41 11.72
CA MET A 2 -27.74 -45.35 10.91
C MET A 2 -27.56 -44.09 10.04
N LYS A 3 -28.63 -43.52 9.47
CA LYS A 3 -28.56 -42.28 8.65
C LYS A 3 -28.11 -41.04 9.43
N LYS A 4 -28.40 -40.95 10.73
CA LYS A 4 -27.96 -39.82 11.57
C LYS A 4 -26.48 -39.93 11.91
N ILE A 5 -25.99 -41.16 12.09
CA ILE A 5 -24.57 -41.45 12.40
C ILE A 5 -23.70 -41.15 11.18
N THR A 6 -24.12 -41.51 9.97
CA THR A 6 -23.37 -41.18 8.75
C THR A 6 -23.26 -39.68 8.50
N VAL A 7 -24.31 -38.90 8.78
CA VAL A 7 -24.26 -37.43 8.67
C VAL A 7 -23.28 -36.81 9.68
N ILE A 8 -23.25 -37.34 10.90
CA ILE A 8 -22.32 -36.87 11.94
C ILE A 8 -20.87 -37.20 11.55
N ILE A 9 -20.61 -38.39 11.00
CA ILE A 9 -19.28 -38.78 10.54
C ILE A 9 -18.84 -37.92 9.35
N LEU A 10 -19.73 -37.63 8.39
CA LEU A 10 -19.46 -36.76 7.26
C LEU A 10 -19.16 -35.31 7.69
N ALA A 11 -19.87 -34.82 8.71
CA ALA A 11 -19.62 -33.50 9.29
C ALA A 11 -18.26 -33.43 10.01
N LEU A 12 -17.87 -34.49 10.72
CA LEU A 12 -16.58 -34.59 11.41
C LEU A 12 -15.40 -34.70 10.43
N THR A 13 -15.54 -35.47 9.35
CA THR A 13 -14.50 -35.56 8.32
C THR A 13 -14.35 -34.26 7.55
N ALA A 14 -15.45 -33.57 7.23
CA ALA A 14 -15.41 -32.23 6.65
C ALA A 14 -14.71 -31.20 7.55
N PHE A 15 -14.90 -31.30 8.88
CA PHE A 15 -14.23 -30.42 9.85
C PHE A 15 -12.71 -30.68 9.92
N SER A 16 -12.30 -31.96 9.83
CA SER A 16 -10.89 -32.35 9.94
C SER A 16 -10.00 -31.81 8.80
N LEU A 17 -10.59 -31.55 7.62
CA LEU A 17 -9.90 -31.00 6.45
C LEU A 17 -9.43 -29.54 6.62
N THR A 18 -9.86 -28.85 7.68
CA THR A 18 -9.45 -27.46 7.96
C THR A 18 -8.18 -27.34 8.79
N THR A 19 -7.60 -28.48 9.23
CA THR A 19 -6.46 -28.52 10.16
C THR A 19 -5.11 -28.45 9.42
N TYR A 20 -4.91 -27.43 8.57
CA TYR A 20 -3.57 -27.13 8.08
C TYR A 20 -2.73 -26.52 9.21
N PRO A 21 -1.46 -26.91 9.39
CA PRO A 21 -0.55 -26.24 10.31
C PRO A 21 -0.52 -24.73 10.02
N GLN A 22 -1.02 -23.91 10.94
CA GLN A 22 -1.19 -22.48 10.75
C GLN A 22 0.13 -21.72 11.00
N ALA A 23 1.17 -22.04 10.24
CA ALA A 23 2.50 -21.43 10.34
C ALA A 23 2.44 -19.90 10.19
N TRP A 24 1.55 -19.39 9.34
CA TRP A 24 1.28 -17.97 9.14
C TRP A 24 0.83 -17.23 10.41
N ARG A 25 0.31 -17.94 11.43
CA ARG A 25 -0.08 -17.31 12.71
C ARG A 25 1.09 -16.87 13.57
N LEU A 26 2.32 -17.33 13.27
CA LEU A 26 3.52 -16.98 14.04
C LEU A 26 4.03 -15.56 13.74
N ALA A 27 3.74 -15.02 12.55
CA ALA A 27 4.21 -13.72 12.10
C ALA A 27 3.06 -12.91 11.46
N ARG A 28 2.04 -12.62 12.26
CA ARG A 28 0.81 -11.94 11.82
C ARG A 28 0.98 -10.44 11.56
N TYR A 29 1.99 -9.83 12.16
CA TYR A 29 2.17 -8.39 12.16
C TYR A 29 3.37 -8.04 11.30
N GLU A 30 3.17 -7.19 10.30
CA GLU A 30 4.25 -6.57 9.54
C GLU A 30 4.16 -5.06 9.70
N VAL A 31 5.31 -4.40 9.86
CA VAL A 31 5.41 -2.94 9.82
C VAL A 31 6.10 -2.57 8.53
N PHE A 32 5.66 -1.51 7.87
CA PHE A 32 6.34 -1.01 6.67
C PHE A 32 6.56 0.48 6.74
N GLY A 33 7.64 0.91 6.11
CA GLY A 33 7.98 2.31 5.91
C GLY A 33 8.66 2.48 4.56
N GLY A 34 8.48 3.63 3.93
CA GLY A 34 9.01 3.85 2.60
C GLY A 34 8.78 5.25 2.07
N VAL A 35 9.17 5.40 0.81
CA VAL A 35 8.95 6.62 0.03
C VAL A 35 7.83 6.39 -0.95
N THR A 36 7.06 7.45 -1.20
CA THR A 36 6.07 7.49 -2.25
C THR A 36 6.40 8.55 -3.26
N ALA A 37 6.02 8.29 -4.50
CA ALA A 37 6.09 9.18 -5.62
C ALA A 37 4.64 9.52 -5.99
N LEU A 38 4.21 10.74 -5.66
CA LEU A 38 2.86 11.23 -5.91
C LEU A 38 2.80 11.91 -7.29
N GLN A 39 1.77 11.59 -8.07
CA GLN A 39 1.47 12.23 -9.34
C GLN A 39 -0.03 12.54 -9.42
N PHE A 40 -0.37 13.82 -9.57
CA PHE A 40 -1.76 14.28 -9.68
C PHE A 40 -2.19 14.39 -11.14
N PHE A 41 -3.46 14.15 -11.44
CA PHE A 41 -4.05 14.34 -12.76
C PHE A 41 -5.38 15.07 -12.59
N GLY A 42 -5.33 16.40 -12.60
CA GLY A 42 -6.52 17.25 -12.51
C GLY A 42 -6.58 18.28 -13.64
N ASP A 43 -7.50 19.23 -13.48
CA ASP A 43 -7.80 20.27 -14.48
C ASP A 43 -6.60 21.19 -14.75
N ILE A 44 -5.80 21.48 -13.72
CA ILE A 44 -4.53 22.20 -13.82
C ILE A 44 -3.42 21.20 -14.10
N GLY A 45 -2.60 21.43 -15.14
CA GLY A 45 -1.47 20.56 -15.48
C GLY A 45 -1.79 19.31 -16.32
N GLY A 46 -3.07 19.00 -16.56
CA GLY A 46 -3.53 17.88 -17.40
C GLY A 46 -3.45 18.13 -18.91
N TYR A 47 -3.27 17.07 -19.71
CA TYR A 47 -3.40 17.12 -21.17
C TYR A 47 -4.87 17.03 -21.59
N SER A 48 -5.24 17.80 -22.63
CA SER A 48 -6.58 17.95 -23.21
C SER A 48 -7.43 16.67 -23.35
N ASN A 49 -8.73 16.85 -23.08
CA ASN A 49 -9.96 16.01 -23.09
C ASN A 49 -10.16 14.87 -24.14
N GLY A 50 -9.12 14.27 -24.72
CA GLY A 50 -9.28 13.33 -25.85
C GLY A 50 -9.27 11.84 -25.52
N THR A 51 -8.32 11.36 -24.69
CA THR A 51 -8.02 9.91 -24.64
C THR A 51 -7.37 9.45 -23.32
N ASN A 52 -7.74 10.04 -22.17
CA ASN A 52 -7.05 9.77 -20.90
C ASN A 52 -8.00 9.48 -19.74
N PHE A 53 -8.92 8.53 -19.94
CA PHE A 53 -9.89 8.10 -18.92
C PHE A 53 -9.22 7.55 -17.62
N ILE A 54 -7.90 7.27 -17.63
CA ILE A 54 -7.19 6.66 -16.49
C ILE A 54 -5.76 7.25 -16.30
N GLY A 55 -5.39 8.33 -16.99
CA GLY A 55 -4.09 9.01 -16.77
C GLY A 55 -2.82 8.18 -17.09
N PHE A 56 -2.93 6.99 -17.68
CA PHE A 56 -1.79 6.13 -18.01
C PHE A 56 -0.87 6.70 -19.11
N LYS A 57 -1.39 7.53 -20.01
CA LYS A 57 -0.61 8.09 -21.13
C LYS A 57 0.32 9.23 -20.71
N ASP A 58 0.08 9.83 -19.54
CA ASP A 58 0.75 11.05 -19.09
C ASP A 58 1.64 10.84 -17.85
N ILE A 59 2.10 9.59 -17.60
CA ILE A 59 3.05 9.31 -16.52
C ILE A 59 4.39 9.95 -16.89
N ASN A 60 4.66 11.12 -16.32
CA ASN A 60 5.93 11.82 -16.49
C ASN A 60 6.69 11.80 -15.17
N PHE A 61 7.78 11.03 -15.13
CA PHE A 61 8.65 10.91 -13.96
C PHE A 61 9.21 12.25 -13.45
N LEU A 62 9.31 13.28 -14.30
CA LEU A 62 9.77 14.63 -13.94
C LEU A 62 8.72 15.42 -13.13
N LYS A 63 7.44 15.10 -13.26
CA LYS A 63 6.34 15.76 -12.53
C LYS A 63 5.98 15.02 -11.23
N THR A 64 6.66 13.91 -10.94
CA THR A 64 6.49 13.15 -9.70
C THR A 64 7.04 13.93 -8.51
N ARG A 65 6.34 13.89 -7.38
CA ARG A 65 6.78 14.53 -6.13
C ARG A 65 7.01 13.46 -5.05
N PRO A 66 8.12 13.53 -4.31
CA PRO A 66 8.38 12.58 -3.25
C PRO A 66 7.46 12.84 -2.06
N GLY A 67 7.12 11.76 -1.37
CA GLY A 67 6.41 11.76 -0.10
C GLY A 67 6.87 10.56 0.73
N LEU A 68 6.31 10.45 1.93
CA LEU A 68 6.60 9.36 2.86
C LEU A 68 5.36 8.51 3.06
N THR A 69 5.58 7.21 3.22
CA THR A 69 4.53 6.25 3.56
C THR A 69 4.99 5.39 4.72
N GLY A 70 4.08 5.14 5.65
CA GLY A 70 4.32 4.26 6.79
C GLY A 70 3.03 3.60 7.23
N GLY A 71 3.13 2.42 7.83
CA GLY A 71 1.94 1.72 8.28
C GLY A 71 2.19 0.34 8.83
N VAL A 72 1.08 -0.35 9.10
CA VAL A 72 1.06 -1.68 9.66
C VAL A 72 0.17 -2.58 8.81
N ARG A 73 0.53 -3.85 8.75
CA ARG A 73 -0.17 -4.89 8.01
C ARG A 73 -0.42 -6.07 8.94
N LEU A 74 -1.63 -6.60 8.85
CA LEU A 74 -2.15 -7.69 9.65
C LEU A 74 -2.55 -8.84 8.73
N GLN A 75 -1.93 -10.00 8.91
CA GLN A 75 -2.33 -11.20 8.20
C GLN A 75 -3.56 -11.83 8.89
N VAL A 76 -4.71 -11.78 8.22
CA VAL A 76 -5.98 -12.34 8.72
C VAL A 76 -6.16 -13.77 8.25
N MET A 77 -5.88 -14.03 6.97
CA MET A 77 -5.85 -15.34 6.34
C MET A 77 -4.54 -15.52 5.59
N LYS A 78 -4.26 -16.71 5.06
CA LYS A 78 -3.02 -16.96 4.33
C LYS A 78 -2.89 -16.07 3.08
N GLU A 79 -4.01 -15.80 2.40
CA GLU A 79 -4.08 -15.00 1.18
C GLU A 79 -4.61 -13.57 1.41
N VAL A 80 -5.19 -13.29 2.59
CA VAL A 80 -5.86 -12.02 2.90
C VAL A 80 -5.16 -11.27 4.02
N TYR A 81 -4.77 -10.04 3.72
CA TYR A 81 -4.13 -9.13 4.66
C TYR A 81 -4.95 -7.84 4.78
N VAL A 82 -4.86 -7.22 5.95
CA VAL A 82 -5.44 -5.90 6.21
C VAL A 82 -4.29 -4.94 6.46
N LYS A 83 -4.23 -3.87 5.69
CA LYS A 83 -3.20 -2.84 5.75
C LYS A 83 -3.81 -1.53 6.23
N ALA A 84 -3.19 -0.91 7.23
CA ALA A 84 -3.42 0.48 7.59
C ALA A 84 -2.21 1.30 7.16
N SER A 85 -2.43 2.35 6.37
CA SER A 85 -1.39 3.17 5.78
C SER A 85 -1.61 4.64 6.09
N LEU A 86 -0.51 5.32 6.42
CA LEU A 86 -0.40 6.75 6.54
C LEU A 86 0.54 7.25 5.45
N ILE A 87 0.11 8.26 4.70
CA ILE A 87 0.92 8.90 3.66
C ILE A 87 0.95 10.39 3.97
N SER A 88 2.14 10.97 3.91
CA SER A 88 2.34 12.41 4.03
C SER A 88 3.24 12.87 2.91
N GLY A 89 2.82 13.89 2.17
CA GLY A 89 3.57 14.34 1.01
C GLY A 89 3.07 15.67 0.47
N VAL A 90 3.79 16.16 -0.54
CA VAL A 90 3.46 17.39 -1.24
C VAL A 90 3.14 17.05 -2.69
N ILE A 91 2.08 17.62 -3.22
CA ILE A 91 1.75 17.63 -4.63
C ILE A 91 1.98 19.04 -5.15
N THR A 92 2.62 19.19 -6.29
CA THR A 92 2.81 20.48 -6.95
C THR A 92 2.55 20.33 -8.42
N GLN A 93 1.73 21.20 -8.99
CA GLN A 93 1.49 21.25 -10.42
C GLN A 93 1.47 22.68 -10.96
N SER A 94 1.71 22.78 -12.27
CA SER A 94 1.69 24.04 -13.00
C SER A 94 1.22 23.83 -14.45
N ASP A 95 0.49 24.81 -14.97
CA ASP A 95 0.00 24.85 -16.35
C ASP A 95 1.08 25.15 -17.40
N ALA A 96 2.29 25.54 -16.99
CA ALA A 96 3.39 25.91 -17.90
C ALA A 96 3.80 24.81 -18.88
N THR A 97 3.47 23.55 -18.58
CA THR A 97 3.74 22.37 -19.43
C THR A 97 2.46 21.60 -19.73
N SER A 98 1.31 22.28 -19.76
CA SER A 98 -0.01 21.70 -20.02
C SER A 98 -0.57 22.19 -21.35
N SER A 99 -1.73 21.65 -21.76
CA SER A 99 -2.43 22.12 -22.96
C SER A 99 -2.99 23.56 -22.84
N ASN A 100 -3.12 24.09 -21.62
CA ASN A 100 -3.71 25.40 -21.33
C ASN A 100 -2.68 26.41 -20.78
N ILE A 101 -1.61 26.65 -21.55
CA ILE A 101 -0.47 27.51 -21.17
C ILE A 101 -0.92 28.94 -20.78
N ASN A 102 -1.97 29.46 -21.41
CA ASN A 102 -2.43 30.84 -21.20
C ASN A 102 -2.94 31.15 -19.79
N ARG A 103 -3.26 30.15 -18.96
CA ARG A 103 -3.74 30.37 -17.58
C ARG A 103 -2.60 30.57 -16.57
N ASN A 104 -1.45 29.95 -16.82
CA ASN A 104 -0.26 30.00 -15.95
C ASN A 104 -0.59 29.81 -14.45
N PHE A 105 -1.47 28.85 -14.13
CA PHE A 105 -1.77 28.50 -12.75
C PHE A 105 -0.72 27.53 -12.20
N ALA A 106 -0.46 27.66 -10.91
CA ALA A 106 0.40 26.76 -10.17
C ALA A 106 -0.11 26.65 -8.73
N PHE A 107 -0.11 25.43 -8.20
CA PHE A 107 -0.51 25.16 -6.83
C PHE A 107 0.45 24.16 -6.19
N THR A 108 0.55 24.27 -4.86
CA THR A 108 1.23 23.29 -4.02
C THR A 108 0.25 22.85 -2.95
N THR A 109 -0.06 21.56 -2.90
CA THR A 109 -0.98 20.98 -1.92
C THR A 109 -0.21 20.04 -1.01
N PHE A 110 -0.25 20.30 0.30
CA PHE A 110 0.22 19.34 1.29
C PHE A 110 -0.90 18.35 1.61
N ILE A 111 -0.56 17.06 1.63
CA ILE A 111 -1.52 15.97 1.73
C ILE A 111 -1.11 15.03 2.86
N ASN A 112 -2.06 14.74 3.74
CA ASN A 112 -2.00 13.67 4.71
C ASN A 112 -3.17 12.71 4.47
N GLU A 113 -2.87 11.47 4.14
CA GLU A 113 -3.85 10.43 3.87
C GLU A 113 -3.74 9.33 4.91
N LEU A 114 -4.86 9.00 5.55
CA LEU A 114 -5.00 7.81 6.38
C LEU A 114 -5.95 6.85 5.67
N SER A 115 -5.49 5.65 5.34
CA SER A 115 -6.27 4.67 4.62
C SER A 115 -6.17 3.26 5.21
N VAL A 116 -7.28 2.53 5.11
CA VAL A 116 -7.39 1.12 5.47
C VAL A 116 -7.74 0.34 4.21
N MET A 117 -6.95 -0.69 3.93
CA MET A 117 -7.02 -1.47 2.70
C MET A 117 -7.05 -2.96 3.00
N GLY A 118 -7.87 -3.71 2.26
CA GLY A 118 -7.76 -5.15 2.15
C GLY A 118 -6.79 -5.50 1.02
N GLU A 119 -5.88 -6.43 1.27
CA GLU A 119 -4.94 -6.94 0.28
C GLU A 119 -5.21 -8.43 0.05
N TYR A 120 -5.29 -8.81 -1.21
CA TYR A 120 -5.46 -10.18 -1.65
C TYR A 120 -4.24 -10.62 -2.44
N TYR A 121 -3.54 -11.64 -1.93
CA TYR A 121 -2.33 -12.18 -2.54
C TYR A 121 -2.71 -13.21 -3.61
N ILE A 122 -2.45 -12.86 -4.87
CA ILE A 122 -2.58 -13.79 -6.01
C ILE A 122 -1.48 -14.85 -5.91
N ILE A 123 -0.27 -14.42 -5.60
CA ILE A 123 0.87 -15.30 -5.36
C ILE A 123 1.27 -15.10 -3.89
N PRO A 124 0.90 -16.03 -3.00
CA PRO A 124 1.19 -15.91 -1.58
C PRO A 124 2.69 -16.00 -1.33
N GLU A 125 3.12 -15.36 -0.25
CA GLU A 125 4.49 -15.49 0.22
C GLU A 125 4.73 -16.93 0.72
N SER A 126 5.91 -17.49 0.45
CA SER A 126 6.24 -18.85 0.88
C SER A 126 6.32 -18.93 2.40
N ASP A 127 5.59 -19.88 3.00
CA ASP A 127 5.58 -20.13 4.46
C ASP A 127 6.91 -20.74 4.97
N GLN A 128 7.85 -21.08 4.08
CA GLN A 128 9.11 -21.74 4.45
C GLN A 128 10.19 -20.74 4.86
N ASN A 129 10.91 -21.08 5.93
CA ASN A 129 11.97 -20.25 6.49
C ASN A 129 13.14 -20.09 5.48
N TYR A 130 13.44 -18.85 5.09
CA TYR A 130 14.55 -18.46 4.20
C TYR A 130 15.91 -18.55 4.93
N TYR A 131 16.27 -19.71 5.49
CA TYR A 131 17.53 -19.83 6.24
C TYR A 131 18.73 -19.96 5.28
N TYR A 132 19.68 -19.04 5.40
CA TYR A 132 21.08 -19.29 5.08
C TYR A 132 21.75 -19.77 6.37
N SER A 133 22.10 -21.05 6.47
CA SER A 133 23.17 -21.43 7.41
C SER A 133 24.48 -21.50 6.65
N ILE A 134 25.54 -20.92 7.19
CA ILE A 134 26.91 -21.05 6.68
C ILE A 134 27.34 -22.54 6.61
N MET A 135 26.69 -23.40 7.39
CA MET A 135 26.83 -24.86 7.36
C MET A 135 26.16 -25.56 6.15
N GLN A 136 25.39 -24.84 5.32
CA GLN A 136 24.71 -25.39 4.13
C GLN A 136 25.50 -25.18 2.82
N VAL A 137 26.59 -24.41 2.83
CA VAL A 137 27.45 -24.20 1.63
C VAL A 137 28.17 -25.49 1.22
N ARG A 138 28.29 -26.48 2.12
CA ARG A 138 28.85 -27.81 1.82
C ARG A 138 27.84 -28.81 1.21
N GLY A 139 26.55 -28.51 1.18
CA GLY A 139 25.48 -29.50 0.89
C GLY A 139 24.53 -29.16 -0.26
N GLY A 140 24.83 -28.15 -1.08
CA GLY A 140 24.05 -27.79 -2.26
C GLY A 140 23.10 -26.60 -2.07
N LEU A 141 22.95 -25.82 -3.14
CA LEU A 141 22.06 -24.67 -3.26
C LEU A 141 20.60 -25.13 -3.15
N ARG A 142 20.04 -25.08 -1.94
CA ARG A 142 18.61 -25.35 -1.74
C ARG A 142 17.79 -24.29 -2.47
N HIS A 143 16.81 -24.72 -3.25
CA HIS A 143 16.06 -23.86 -4.17
C HIS A 143 15.26 -22.80 -3.41
N PHE A 144 15.39 -21.54 -3.83
CA PHE A 144 14.52 -20.45 -3.43
C PHE A 144 13.09 -20.76 -3.87
N LYS A 145 12.22 -21.16 -2.94
CA LYS A 145 10.79 -21.24 -3.25
C LYS A 145 10.21 -19.82 -3.17
N GLN A 146 10.09 -19.20 -4.33
CA GLN A 146 9.35 -17.95 -4.61
C GLN A 146 9.77 -16.75 -3.76
N PRO A 147 10.82 -16.01 -4.17
CA PRO A 147 11.27 -14.80 -3.47
C PRO A 147 10.37 -13.59 -3.75
N TRP A 148 9.39 -13.71 -4.66
CA TRP A 148 8.49 -12.64 -5.04
C TRP A 148 7.04 -13.04 -4.76
N SER A 149 6.23 -12.05 -4.39
CA SER A 149 4.80 -12.17 -4.13
C SER A 149 4.07 -11.03 -4.81
N LEU A 150 2.87 -11.31 -5.28
CA LEU A 150 2.03 -10.36 -6.02
C LEU A 150 0.67 -10.29 -5.34
N TYR A 151 0.23 -9.07 -5.06
CA TYR A 151 -1.04 -8.81 -4.40
C TYR A 151 -1.76 -7.65 -5.06
N VAL A 152 -3.08 -7.69 -4.97
CA VAL A 152 -3.96 -6.58 -5.32
C VAL A 152 -4.52 -6.02 -4.03
N PHE A 153 -4.79 -4.72 -4.00
CA PHE A 153 -5.34 -4.09 -2.81
C PHE A 153 -6.42 -3.09 -3.16
N LEU A 154 -7.42 -2.98 -2.30
CA LEU A 154 -8.52 -2.04 -2.40
C LEU A 154 -8.92 -1.60 -0.99
N GLY A 155 -9.24 -0.33 -0.84
CA GLY A 155 -9.59 0.21 0.46
C GLY A 155 -10.33 1.54 0.40
N ALA A 156 -10.47 2.12 1.58
CA ALA A 156 -11.03 3.45 1.77
C ALA A 156 -10.17 4.22 2.80
N GLY A 157 -10.14 5.54 2.64
CA GLY A 157 -9.36 6.41 3.50
C GLY A 157 -9.92 7.81 3.59
N GLY A 158 -9.37 8.56 4.53
CA GLY A 158 -9.57 10.00 4.69
C GLY A 158 -8.33 10.75 4.21
N LEU A 159 -8.57 11.79 3.43
CA LEU A 159 -7.57 12.70 2.91
C LEU A 159 -7.75 14.05 3.59
N TYR A 160 -6.75 14.50 4.34
CA TYR A 160 -6.65 15.86 4.82
C TYR A 160 -5.67 16.60 3.92
N TYR A 161 -6.12 17.66 3.26
CA TYR A 161 -5.27 18.44 2.37
C TYR A 161 -5.34 19.94 2.66
N HIS A 162 -4.21 20.59 2.45
CA HIS A 162 -4.06 22.04 2.58
C HIS A 162 -3.39 22.58 1.31
N VAL A 163 -4.12 23.43 0.58
CA VAL A 163 -3.69 24.01 -0.69
C VAL A 163 -3.03 25.36 -0.44
N THR A 164 -1.80 25.53 -0.91
CA THR A 164 -1.10 26.81 -0.98
C THR A 164 -1.02 27.25 -2.45
N PRO A 165 -1.80 28.27 -2.85
CA PRO A 165 -1.81 28.76 -4.23
C PRO A 165 -0.58 29.63 -4.52
N ARG A 166 -0.16 29.70 -5.78
CA ARG A 166 0.77 30.75 -6.26
C ARG A 166 -0.02 31.98 -6.74
N GLU A 167 0.61 33.14 -6.79
CA GLU A 167 -0.03 34.49 -6.96
C GLU A 167 -1.14 34.56 -8.03
N ASN A 168 -0.97 33.91 -9.18
CA ASN A 168 -1.98 33.91 -10.26
C ASN A 168 -3.27 33.14 -9.91
N LEU A 169 -3.18 32.08 -9.09
CA LEU A 169 -4.32 31.26 -8.67
C LEU A 169 -5.02 31.85 -7.43
N ALA A 170 -4.26 32.52 -6.55
CA ALA A 170 -4.77 33.18 -5.36
C ALA A 170 -5.74 34.35 -5.67
N THR A 171 -5.61 34.93 -6.87
CA THR A 171 -6.43 36.06 -7.34
C THR A 171 -7.71 35.59 -8.06
N SER A 172 -7.89 34.27 -8.26
CA SER A 172 -9.08 33.75 -8.97
C SER A 172 -10.30 33.66 -8.04
N PRO A 173 -11.51 34.05 -8.49
CA PRO A 173 -12.74 33.97 -7.69
C PRO A 173 -13.20 32.53 -7.40
N HIS A 174 -12.55 31.53 -8.00
CA HIS A 174 -12.86 30.11 -7.84
C HIS A 174 -11.92 29.39 -6.86
N PHE A 175 -11.00 30.12 -6.22
CA PHE A 175 -10.08 29.56 -5.24
C PHE A 175 -10.73 29.39 -3.87
N SER A 176 -10.75 28.16 -3.35
CA SER A 176 -11.25 27.87 -2.01
C SER A 176 -10.08 27.54 -1.08
N ASN A 177 -9.71 28.50 -0.22
CA ASN A 177 -8.59 28.40 0.74
C ASN A 177 -8.90 27.55 1.99
N LYS A 178 -9.90 26.67 1.96
CA LYS A 178 -10.35 25.96 3.16
C LYS A 178 -9.63 24.61 3.29
N PRO A 179 -8.92 24.34 4.41
CA PRO A 179 -8.45 22.99 4.69
C PRO A 179 -9.65 22.07 4.73
N SER A 180 -9.64 21.07 3.86
CA SER A 180 -10.83 20.25 3.59
C SER A 180 -10.49 18.78 3.78
N PHE A 181 -11.49 18.04 4.22
CA PHE A 181 -11.42 16.60 4.38
C PHE A 181 -12.16 15.94 3.22
N ALA A 182 -11.51 15.01 2.54
CA ALA A 182 -12.10 14.24 1.46
C ALA A 182 -12.01 12.74 1.75
N MET A 183 -12.96 11.97 1.24
CA MET A 183 -12.84 10.52 1.22
C MET A 183 -12.09 10.09 -0.04
N VAL A 184 -11.22 9.09 0.12
CA VAL A 184 -10.42 8.55 -0.97
C VAL A 184 -10.57 7.03 -0.99
N VAL A 185 -10.69 6.48 -2.19
CA VAL A 185 -10.73 5.04 -2.44
C VAL A 185 -9.42 4.66 -3.14
N PRO A 186 -8.40 4.22 -2.37
CA PRO A 186 -7.17 3.69 -2.94
C PRO A 186 -7.36 2.26 -3.44
N GLY A 187 -6.95 2.01 -4.68
CA GLY A 187 -6.93 0.68 -5.30
C GLY A 187 -5.69 0.50 -6.16
N GLY A 188 -5.13 -0.71 -6.19
CA GLY A 188 -3.88 -0.92 -6.90
C GLY A 188 -3.34 -2.34 -6.86
N VAL A 189 -2.12 -2.46 -7.37
CA VAL A 189 -1.36 -3.71 -7.44
C VAL A 189 0.00 -3.50 -6.80
N GLY A 190 0.45 -4.49 -6.04
CA GLY A 190 1.73 -4.48 -5.36
C GLY A 190 2.51 -5.76 -5.59
N ALA A 191 3.82 -5.62 -5.71
CA ALA A 191 4.77 -6.71 -5.68
C ALA A 191 5.64 -6.60 -4.42
N LYS A 192 6.02 -7.72 -3.83
CA LYS A 192 6.89 -7.79 -2.65
C LYS A 192 7.96 -8.84 -2.89
N PHE A 193 9.21 -8.44 -2.72
CA PHE A 193 10.42 -9.23 -2.88
C PHE A 193 11.09 -9.45 -1.53
N ALA A 194 11.28 -10.70 -1.11
CA ALA A 194 11.92 -11.04 0.15
C ALA A 194 13.45 -10.96 0.01
N ILE A 195 14.08 -10.08 0.80
CA ILE A 195 15.55 -9.95 0.84
C ILE A 195 16.11 -10.81 1.99
N PHE A 196 15.51 -10.69 3.17
CA PHE A 196 15.84 -11.46 4.37
C PHE A 196 14.56 -12.11 4.94
N PRO A 197 14.66 -13.13 5.82
CA PRO A 197 13.48 -13.81 6.37
C PRO A 197 12.47 -12.89 7.07
N LYS A 198 12.96 -11.77 7.63
CA LYS A 198 12.15 -10.77 8.33
C LYS A 198 12.02 -9.47 7.54
N MET A 199 12.74 -9.28 6.44
CA MET A 199 12.76 -8.03 5.69
C MET A 199 12.46 -8.26 4.23
N SER A 200 11.54 -7.47 3.69
CA SER A 200 11.14 -7.53 2.29
C SER A 200 11.06 -6.13 1.72
N LEU A 201 11.33 -6.02 0.42
CA LEU A 201 11.16 -4.81 -0.34
C LEU A 201 9.85 -4.90 -1.12
N GLY A 202 9.00 -3.89 -1.02
CA GLY A 202 7.73 -3.81 -1.73
C GLY A 202 7.73 -2.68 -2.74
N ALA A 203 7.11 -2.91 -3.88
CA ALA A 203 6.74 -1.89 -4.85
C ALA A 203 5.21 -1.91 -5.02
N GLU A 204 4.54 -0.76 -4.89
CA GLU A 204 3.08 -0.65 -5.11
C GLU A 204 2.77 0.45 -6.11
N LEU A 205 1.85 0.16 -7.04
CA LEU A 205 1.20 1.13 -7.89
C LEU A 205 -0.22 1.30 -7.38
N CYS A 206 -0.55 2.53 -6.94
CA CYS A 206 -1.83 2.87 -6.35
C CYS A 206 -2.52 3.94 -7.21
N LEU A 207 -3.75 3.68 -7.61
CA LEU A 207 -4.67 4.66 -8.18
C LEU A 207 -5.61 5.10 -7.06
N ARG A 208 -5.78 6.41 -6.89
CA ARG A 208 -6.69 6.97 -5.89
C ARG A 208 -7.80 7.73 -6.57
N TYR A 209 -9.01 7.25 -6.33
CA TYR A 209 -10.23 7.94 -6.68
C TYR A 209 -10.68 8.76 -5.48
N THR A 210 -10.67 10.08 -5.63
CA THR A 210 -11.16 10.97 -4.58
C THR A 210 -12.64 11.27 -4.82
N THR A 211 -13.42 11.52 -3.75
CA THR A 211 -14.80 12.00 -3.88
C THR A 211 -14.93 13.52 -3.88
N SER A 212 -13.80 14.25 -3.86
CA SER A 212 -13.75 15.72 -3.79
C SER A 212 -13.13 16.28 -5.07
N ASN A 213 -13.68 17.39 -5.57
CA ASN A 213 -13.23 18.13 -6.76
C ASN A 213 -12.38 19.36 -6.38
N ASN A 214 -11.79 19.34 -5.19
CA ASN A 214 -11.15 20.52 -4.59
C ASN A 214 -9.69 20.25 -4.21
N ILE A 215 -9.06 19.16 -4.69
CA ILE A 215 -7.66 18.86 -4.33
C ILE A 215 -6.69 19.86 -4.99
N ASP A 216 -7.08 20.46 -6.11
CA ASP A 216 -6.36 21.51 -6.83
C ASP A 216 -6.73 22.94 -6.38
N GLY A 217 -7.74 23.08 -5.52
CA GLY A 217 -8.26 24.36 -5.06
C GLY A 217 -9.02 25.17 -6.12
N TYR A 218 -9.33 24.62 -7.30
CA TYR A 218 -9.99 25.30 -8.40
C TYR A 218 -11.37 24.71 -8.70
N ASN A 219 -12.44 25.41 -8.30
CA ASN A 219 -13.79 24.95 -8.58
C ASN A 219 -14.25 25.39 -9.98
N SER A 220 -14.07 24.53 -10.99
CA SER A 220 -14.54 24.77 -12.35
C SER A 220 -16.04 24.49 -12.49
N VAL A 221 -16.81 25.42 -13.08
CA VAL A 221 -18.23 25.24 -13.44
C VAL A 221 -18.44 24.11 -14.48
N TYR A 222 -17.37 23.64 -15.14
CA TYR A 222 -17.38 22.59 -16.16
C TYR A 222 -16.79 21.25 -15.67
N GLY A 223 -16.24 21.19 -14.45
CA GLY A 223 -15.60 19.99 -13.88
C GLY A 223 -16.64 19.01 -13.32
N LYS A 224 -17.19 18.15 -14.18
CA LYS A 224 -18.15 17.09 -13.79
C LYS A 224 -17.52 15.81 -13.24
N TYR A 225 -16.18 15.71 -13.23
CA TYR A 225 -15.45 14.50 -12.90
C TYR A 225 -14.58 14.70 -11.66
N ASN A 226 -14.48 13.67 -10.83
CA ASN A 226 -13.70 13.72 -9.60
C ASN A 226 -12.19 13.65 -9.87
N ASP A 227 -11.41 14.33 -9.03
CA ASP A 227 -9.95 14.37 -9.11
C ASP A 227 -9.33 12.97 -8.89
N LEU A 228 -8.46 12.57 -9.83
CA LEU A 228 -7.71 11.32 -9.79
C LEU A 228 -6.23 11.61 -9.56
N TYR A 229 -5.61 10.85 -8.67
CA TYR A 229 -4.16 10.90 -8.53
C TYR A 229 -3.58 9.50 -8.35
N ASN A 230 -2.40 9.32 -8.91
CA ASN A 230 -1.67 8.06 -8.86
C ASN A 230 -0.50 8.22 -7.92
N SER A 231 -0.10 7.12 -7.30
CA SER A 231 1.16 7.07 -6.60
C SER A 231 1.89 5.76 -6.81
N PHE A 232 3.20 5.89 -6.85
CA PHE A 232 4.12 4.78 -6.76
C PHE A 232 4.69 4.72 -5.35
N HIS A 233 4.86 3.53 -4.78
CA HIS A 233 5.45 3.35 -3.46
C HIS A 233 6.61 2.38 -3.54
N ILE A 234 7.73 2.74 -2.94
CA ILE A 234 8.83 1.82 -2.63
C ILE A 234 8.89 1.70 -1.12
N LYS A 235 8.74 0.47 -0.61
CA LYS A 235 8.58 0.19 0.81
C LYS A 235 9.55 -0.86 1.30
N LEU A 236 9.98 -0.73 2.53
CA LEU A 236 10.66 -1.75 3.29
C LEU A 236 9.67 -2.31 4.31
N ASN A 237 9.38 -3.61 4.26
CA ASN A 237 8.50 -4.27 5.23
C ASN A 237 9.32 -5.16 6.16
N TYR A 238 9.04 -5.05 7.46
CA TYR A 238 9.64 -5.83 8.53
C TYR A 238 8.58 -6.71 9.22
N LYS A 239 8.80 -8.03 9.26
CA LYS A 239 7.91 -8.96 9.95
C LYS A 239 8.22 -9.03 11.44
N LEU A 240 7.23 -8.72 12.26
CA LEU A 240 7.31 -8.89 13.70
C LEU A 240 6.98 -10.35 14.04
N ALA A 241 8.01 -11.11 14.38
CA ALA A 241 7.84 -12.48 14.88
C ALA A 241 7.23 -12.43 16.29
N GLN A 242 6.10 -13.10 16.50
CA GLN A 242 5.50 -13.19 17.82
C GLN A 242 6.25 -14.25 18.64
N ASN A 243 7.15 -13.81 19.51
CA ASN A 243 7.75 -14.69 20.51
C ASN A 243 6.71 -15.09 21.56
N ARG A 244 5.94 -16.16 21.30
CA ARG A 244 5.23 -16.88 22.37
C ARG A 244 6.12 -18.02 22.88
N ARG A 245 7.06 -17.67 23.76
CA ARG A 245 7.55 -18.56 24.82
C ARG A 245 7.74 -17.75 26.11
N ALA A 246 6.62 -17.28 26.67
CA ALA A 246 6.56 -17.05 28.10
C ALA A 246 6.59 -18.42 28.78
N GLY A 247 7.78 -18.97 29.06
CA GLY A 247 7.88 -20.25 29.77
C GLY A 247 9.15 -21.07 29.55
N VAL A 248 9.98 -20.78 28.55
CA VAL A 248 11.27 -21.47 28.42
C VAL A 248 12.36 -20.51 28.86
N LYS A 249 12.72 -20.57 30.15
CA LYS A 249 13.99 -20.01 30.63
C LYS A 249 15.09 -20.61 29.73
N PRO A 250 16.00 -19.81 29.16
CA PRO A 250 17.18 -20.37 28.52
C PRO A 250 17.87 -21.29 29.54
N PRO A 251 18.38 -22.47 29.14
CA PRO A 251 19.13 -23.31 30.06
C PRO A 251 20.23 -22.45 30.67
N SER A 252 20.22 -22.32 31.99
CA SER A 252 21.24 -21.55 32.68
C SER A 252 22.58 -22.17 32.29
N ARG A 253 23.47 -21.35 31.72
CA ARG A 253 24.86 -21.76 31.52
C ARG A 253 25.40 -22.11 32.91
N ARG A 254 25.41 -23.39 33.26
CA ARG A 254 26.32 -23.89 34.29
C ARG A 254 27.70 -23.58 33.75
N ARG A 255 28.34 -22.56 34.33
CA ARG A 255 29.76 -22.32 34.16
C ARG A 255 30.45 -23.60 34.62
N PHE A 256 31.01 -24.36 33.67
CA PHE A 256 32.05 -25.30 34.00
C PHE A 256 33.23 -24.45 34.46
N ILE A 257 33.45 -24.44 35.78
CA ILE A 257 34.70 -24.03 36.38
C ILE A 257 35.62 -25.23 36.14
N PHE A 258 36.66 -25.00 35.33
CA PHE A 258 37.85 -25.85 35.33
C PHE A 258 38.75 -25.41 36.49
#